data_AF-A0A4Y8WUS7-F1
#
_entry.id   AF-A0A4Y8WUS7-F1
#
_cell.length_a   1.000
_cell.length_b   1.000
_cell.length_c   1.000
_cell.angle_alpha   90.00
_cell.angle_beta   90.00
_cell.angle_gamma   90.00
#
_symmetry.space_group_name_H-M   'P 1'
#
loop_
_entity.id
_entity.type
_entity.pdbx_description
1 polymer ?
#
loop_
_entity_poly.entity_id
_entity_poly.type
_entity_poly.pdbx_seq_one_letter_code
_entity_poly.pdbx_strand_id
1 'polypeptide(L)'
;MTGRMQASLAVNALEQAVARRGGTDAVAGCIVHSDRGSQFRLTAFQDALTVHGLIGSMGQVGSAGDNAAMESFFALLQKNVLDRRDWDTRDELRTGIITWIERTYHRRRRQARLGRLTPVEYELIMDHTPADAAGRRLSPMGASVPCCRTRLVSGPARAVAVSPEAEEGPPVRMTPRPVDRVRLRDLLRPPAPPRDTRVLTGQPARVPVRRDVTIADPSSGARTALAVWSYGPVASRAGQPSPDLVFVHGFRGDHHGLALLADCLPERAVLSVELPGFGASPAFPHAAHSVAHHADALRQVLAAARPTGTAVLVGHSYGSVVAARAVADARAAGGPLADALVLLNPIAEPALDASGSRSARLLSAAAQAWYEAAARLPERAGRALLGAPPIVWATTAAMTQTRDRAVLAYTHDQHRRHFSSFASARMLSEAYRGSSRGSVLDAAAHLDLPVLLIGGVQDPMGSPAAQHALAEHIRLAGGSPVLHLLDGVGHLLHYERPAECASLIRTWLSRADP
;
A
#
# COMPACT_ATOMS: atom_id res chain seq x y z
N MET A 1 22.04 6.01 -9.63
CA MET A 1 21.27 4.81 -10.10
C MET A 1 19.78 4.94 -9.80
N THR A 2 18.91 4.80 -10.80
CA THR A 2 17.44 4.88 -10.63
C THR A 2 16.90 3.79 -9.70
N GLY A 3 16.22 4.15 -8.60
CA GLY A 3 15.62 3.23 -7.62
C GLY A 3 14.39 2.43 -8.11
N ARG A 4 14.15 2.37 -9.43
CA ARG A 4 13.03 1.63 -10.04
C ARG A 4 13.56 0.28 -10.53
N MET A 5 12.90 -0.81 -10.17
CA MET A 5 13.20 -2.13 -10.73
C MET A 5 12.85 -2.10 -12.23
N GLN A 6 13.87 -2.18 -13.09
CA GLN A 6 13.71 -2.16 -14.54
C GLN A 6 13.63 -3.60 -15.08
N ALA A 7 12.93 -3.79 -16.20
CA ALA A 7 12.91 -5.07 -16.92
C ALA A 7 14.32 -5.56 -17.28
N SER A 8 15.23 -4.63 -17.59
CA SER A 8 16.63 -4.89 -17.86
C SER A 8 17.33 -5.61 -16.70
N LEU A 9 16.96 -5.36 -15.44
CA LEU A 9 17.53 -6.07 -14.30
C LEU A 9 17.11 -7.54 -14.28
N ALA A 10 15.83 -7.82 -14.56
CA ALA A 10 15.30 -9.18 -14.61
C ALA A 10 15.90 -9.96 -15.79
N VAL A 11 15.96 -9.34 -16.97
CA VAL A 11 16.61 -9.91 -18.16
C VAL A 11 18.09 -10.17 -17.88
N ASN A 12 18.84 -9.19 -17.37
CA ASN A 12 20.26 -9.38 -17.04
C ASN A 12 20.50 -10.48 -16.00
N ALA A 13 19.60 -10.65 -15.04
CA ALA A 13 19.69 -11.73 -14.05
C ALA A 13 19.45 -13.10 -14.70
N LEU A 14 18.48 -13.20 -15.62
CA LEU A 14 18.21 -14.40 -16.41
C LEU A 14 19.41 -14.76 -17.29
N GLU A 15 19.91 -13.82 -18.08
CA GLU A 15 21.08 -13.99 -18.95
C GLU A 15 22.31 -14.46 -18.17
N GLN A 16 22.57 -13.86 -17.00
CA GLN A 16 23.66 -14.30 -16.12
C GLN A 16 23.46 -15.72 -15.59
N ALA A 17 22.21 -16.13 -15.32
CA ALA A 17 21.92 -17.49 -14.88
C ALA A 17 22.13 -18.50 -16.02
N VAL A 18 21.68 -18.18 -17.24
CA VAL A 18 21.90 -19.00 -18.45
C VAL A 18 23.40 -19.18 -18.72
N ALA A 19 24.16 -18.08 -18.71
CA ALA A 19 25.60 -18.13 -18.90
C ALA A 19 26.30 -18.99 -17.83
N ARG A 20 25.90 -18.87 -16.56
CA ARG A 20 26.46 -19.67 -15.45
C ARG A 20 26.11 -21.16 -15.53
N ARG A 21 25.02 -21.52 -16.19
CA ARG A 21 24.57 -22.90 -16.35
C ARG A 21 25.11 -23.57 -17.61
N GLY A 22 25.89 -22.86 -18.43
CA GLY A 22 26.54 -23.43 -19.62
C GLY A 22 25.89 -23.06 -20.96
N GLY A 23 25.03 -22.03 -20.97
CA GLY A 23 24.39 -21.51 -22.19
C GLY A 23 22.98 -22.05 -22.43
N THR A 24 22.40 -21.70 -23.58
CA THR A 24 20.99 -22.01 -23.93
C THR A 24 20.68 -23.51 -23.88
N ASP A 25 21.52 -24.34 -24.50
CA ASP A 25 21.28 -25.79 -24.61
C ASP A 25 21.22 -26.47 -23.23
N ALA A 26 21.97 -25.93 -22.28
CA ALA A 26 22.08 -26.43 -20.91
C ALA A 26 20.83 -26.17 -20.06
N VAL A 27 20.05 -25.15 -20.41
CA VAL A 27 18.91 -24.68 -19.63
C VAL A 27 17.57 -24.88 -20.32
N ALA A 28 17.57 -25.26 -21.61
CA ALA A 28 16.36 -25.50 -22.37
C ALA A 28 15.44 -26.52 -21.65
N GLY A 29 14.15 -26.18 -21.54
CA GLY A 29 13.15 -26.95 -20.82
C GLY A 29 13.12 -26.73 -19.29
N CYS A 30 14.05 -25.94 -18.72
CA CYS A 30 14.00 -25.58 -17.30
C CYS A 30 12.82 -24.66 -17.02
N ILE A 31 12.21 -24.85 -15.84
CA ILE A 31 11.13 -24.00 -15.36
C ILE A 31 11.71 -22.80 -14.62
N VAL A 32 11.39 -21.60 -15.08
CA VAL A 32 11.71 -20.34 -14.40
C VAL A 32 10.52 -19.90 -13.58
N HIS A 33 10.63 -20.07 -12.27
CA HIS A 33 9.64 -19.53 -11.34
C HIS A 33 9.90 -18.04 -11.14
N SER A 34 8.89 -17.22 -11.41
CA SER A 34 8.94 -15.77 -11.21
C SER A 34 7.67 -15.28 -10.50
N ASP A 35 7.77 -14.13 -9.85
CA ASP A 35 6.59 -13.45 -9.32
C ASP A 35 5.77 -12.78 -10.45
N ARG A 36 4.59 -12.25 -10.13
CA ARG A 36 3.73 -11.55 -11.10
C ARG A 36 4.11 -10.08 -11.36
N GLY A 37 5.29 -9.66 -10.93
CA GLY A 37 5.82 -8.33 -11.13
C GLY A 37 5.81 -7.93 -12.61
N SER A 38 5.56 -6.66 -12.88
CA SER A 38 5.48 -6.14 -14.25
C SER A 38 6.75 -6.43 -15.06
N GLN A 39 7.92 -6.46 -14.40
CA GLN A 39 9.22 -6.78 -15.01
C GLN A 39 9.28 -8.16 -15.66
N PHE A 40 8.57 -9.16 -15.11
CA PHE A 40 8.54 -10.53 -15.64
C PHE A 40 7.42 -10.72 -16.68
N ARG A 41 6.45 -9.81 -16.73
CA ARG A 41 5.36 -9.82 -17.72
C ARG A 41 5.67 -8.99 -18.97
N LEU A 42 6.73 -8.18 -18.95
CA LEU A 42 7.13 -7.40 -20.11
C LEU A 42 7.66 -8.30 -21.23
N THR A 43 7.39 -7.89 -22.47
CA THR A 43 7.78 -8.62 -23.69
C THR A 43 9.27 -8.98 -23.67
N ALA A 44 10.14 -8.05 -23.29
CA ALA A 44 11.58 -8.29 -23.21
C ALA A 44 11.99 -9.49 -22.33
N PHE A 45 11.27 -9.74 -21.22
CA PHE A 45 11.56 -10.90 -20.37
C PHE A 45 10.97 -12.19 -20.95
N GLN A 46 9.78 -12.13 -21.55
CA GLN A 46 9.15 -13.27 -22.22
C GLN A 46 9.95 -13.70 -23.47
N ASP A 47 10.49 -12.74 -24.20
CA ASP A 47 11.38 -12.96 -25.35
C ASP A 47 12.66 -13.67 -24.88
N ALA A 48 13.28 -13.21 -23.79
CA ALA A 48 14.45 -13.85 -23.23
C ALA A 48 14.19 -15.31 -22.77
N LEU A 49 13.02 -15.60 -22.17
CA LEU A 49 12.62 -16.97 -21.87
C LEU A 49 12.49 -17.82 -23.14
N THR A 50 11.88 -17.25 -24.18
CA THR A 50 11.65 -17.93 -25.47
C THR A 50 12.97 -18.23 -26.18
N VAL A 51 13.90 -17.25 -26.22
CA VAL A 51 15.24 -17.38 -26.83
C VAL A 51 16.03 -18.53 -26.21
N HIS A 52 15.90 -18.74 -24.90
CA HIS A 52 16.62 -19.80 -24.18
C HIS A 52 15.83 -21.11 -24.03
N GLY A 53 14.63 -21.21 -24.61
CA GLY A 53 13.78 -22.40 -24.47
C GLY A 53 13.33 -22.67 -23.03
N LEU A 54 13.24 -21.62 -22.20
CA LEU A 54 12.84 -21.70 -20.79
C LEU A 54 11.33 -21.64 -20.63
N ILE A 55 10.79 -22.40 -19.68
CA ILE A 55 9.36 -22.43 -19.39
C ILE A 55 9.07 -21.48 -18.23
N GLY A 56 8.42 -20.35 -18.50
CA GLY A 56 7.96 -19.44 -17.45
C GLY A 56 6.84 -20.07 -16.61
N SER A 57 7.03 -20.18 -15.30
CA SER A 57 5.98 -20.56 -14.35
C SER A 57 5.62 -19.35 -13.48
N MET A 58 4.42 -18.83 -13.72
CA MET A 58 3.76 -17.83 -12.89
C MET A 58 2.48 -18.49 -12.33
N GLY A 59 2.52 -18.99 -11.09
CA GLY A 59 1.48 -19.86 -10.51
C GLY A 59 0.04 -19.34 -10.64
N GLN A 60 -1.00 -20.19 -10.60
CA GLN A 60 -2.41 -19.73 -10.72
C GLN A 60 -2.84 -18.86 -9.51
N VAL A 61 -3.89 -18.04 -9.66
CA VAL A 61 -4.46 -17.28 -8.53
C VAL A 61 -5.08 -18.28 -7.55
N GLY A 62 -4.54 -18.34 -6.33
CA GLY A 62 -5.07 -19.20 -5.25
C GLY A 62 -4.54 -20.64 -5.21
N SER A 63 -3.59 -21.05 -6.06
CA SER A 63 -2.91 -22.35 -5.92
C SER A 63 -1.60 -22.22 -5.13
N ALA A 64 -1.59 -22.68 -3.88
CA ALA A 64 -0.38 -22.72 -3.06
C ALA A 64 0.64 -23.78 -3.54
N GLY A 65 0.27 -24.65 -4.49
CA GLY A 65 1.10 -25.78 -4.92
C GLY A 65 2.28 -25.42 -5.81
N ASP A 66 2.10 -24.45 -6.72
CA ASP A 66 3.02 -24.23 -7.85
C ASP A 66 4.25 -23.40 -7.47
N ASN A 67 4.16 -22.61 -6.39
CA ASN A 67 5.22 -21.71 -5.92
C ASN A 67 5.81 -22.09 -4.55
N ALA A 68 5.29 -23.14 -3.89
CA ALA A 68 5.70 -23.55 -2.55
C ALA A 68 7.22 -23.80 -2.42
N ALA A 69 7.88 -24.28 -3.48
CA ALA A 69 9.32 -24.52 -3.48
C ALA A 69 10.12 -23.20 -3.40
N MET A 70 9.71 -22.19 -4.16
CA MET A 70 10.35 -20.87 -4.14
C MET A 70 10.00 -20.09 -2.88
N GLU A 71 8.77 -20.19 -2.39
CA GLU A 71 8.37 -19.57 -1.11
C GLU A 71 9.18 -20.15 0.06
N SER A 72 9.40 -21.47 0.07
CA SER A 72 10.29 -22.12 1.04
C SER A 72 11.73 -21.63 0.92
N PHE A 73 12.24 -21.47 -0.31
CA PHE A 73 13.58 -20.91 -0.54
C PHE A 73 13.71 -19.48 0.00
N PHE A 74 12.79 -18.58 -0.33
CA PHE A 74 12.84 -17.19 0.13
C PHE A 74 12.66 -17.07 1.64
N ALA A 75 11.78 -17.87 2.25
CA ALA A 75 11.66 -17.94 3.71
C ALA A 75 12.98 -18.39 4.39
N LEU A 76 13.70 -19.34 3.78
CA LEU A 76 15.00 -19.78 4.25
C LEU A 76 16.08 -18.71 4.06
N LEU A 77 16.10 -18.02 2.92
CA LEU A 77 17.03 -16.93 2.66
C LEU A 77 16.82 -15.78 3.65
N GLN A 78 15.57 -15.41 3.91
CA GLN A 78 15.20 -14.41 4.91
C GLN A 78 15.75 -14.81 6.28
N LYS A 79 15.41 -16.01 6.76
CA LYS A 79 15.80 -16.48 8.09
C LYS A 79 17.31 -16.68 8.25
N ASN A 80 18.01 -17.15 7.22
CA ASN A 80 19.40 -17.59 7.34
C ASN A 80 20.43 -16.58 6.83
N VAL A 81 20.01 -15.52 6.14
CA VAL A 81 20.91 -14.47 5.64
C VAL A 81 20.41 -13.10 6.08
N LEU A 82 19.19 -12.73 5.68
CA LEU A 82 18.68 -11.37 5.84
C LEU A 82 18.43 -11.02 7.31
N ASP A 83 17.92 -11.95 8.10
CA ASP A 83 17.58 -11.74 9.52
C ASP A 83 18.75 -12.05 10.48
N ARG A 84 19.93 -12.47 10.00
CA ARG A 84 21.00 -12.95 10.88
C ARG A 84 21.90 -11.85 11.44
N ARG A 85 22.06 -10.76 10.71
CA ARG A 85 22.87 -9.60 11.10
C ARG A 85 22.54 -8.41 10.19
N ASP A 86 22.94 -7.24 10.64
CA ASP A 86 22.98 -6.04 9.81
C ASP A 86 24.14 -6.12 8.81
N TRP A 87 23.99 -5.45 7.66
CA TRP A 87 24.94 -5.45 6.55
C TRP A 87 25.33 -4.01 6.24
N ASP A 88 26.62 -3.71 6.23
CA ASP A 88 27.12 -2.33 6.13
C ASP A 88 27.05 -1.81 4.68
N THR A 89 27.14 -2.73 3.71
CA THR A 89 27.11 -2.40 2.28
C THR A 89 26.26 -3.41 1.49
N ARG A 90 25.77 -2.96 0.32
CA ARG A 90 25.05 -3.83 -0.61
C ARG A 90 25.94 -4.97 -1.13
N ASP A 91 27.23 -4.72 -1.30
CA ASP A 91 28.18 -5.74 -1.77
C ASP A 91 28.45 -6.81 -0.71
N GLU A 92 28.48 -6.42 0.56
CA GLU A 92 28.55 -7.36 1.68
C GLU A 92 27.30 -8.25 1.72
N LEU A 93 26.11 -7.65 1.63
CA LEU A 93 24.85 -8.39 1.57
C LEU A 93 24.80 -9.33 0.36
N ARG A 94 25.19 -8.84 -0.82
CA ARG A 94 25.27 -9.64 -2.04
C ARG A 94 26.20 -10.83 -1.86
N THR A 95 27.38 -10.61 -1.28
CA THR A 95 28.34 -11.67 -0.96
C THR A 95 27.75 -12.68 0.02
N GLY A 96 27.04 -12.21 1.04
CA GLY A 96 26.33 -13.05 2.01
C GLY A 96 25.26 -13.94 1.38
N ILE A 97 24.41 -13.37 0.53
CA ILE A 97 23.38 -14.09 -0.22
C ILE A 97 24.02 -15.15 -1.12
N ILE A 98 25.01 -14.78 -1.94
CA ILE A 98 25.71 -15.71 -2.85
C ILE A 98 26.37 -16.84 -2.06
N THR A 99 27.07 -16.51 -0.97
CA THR A 99 27.77 -17.49 -0.12
C THR A 99 26.80 -18.49 0.47
N TRP A 100 25.65 -18.03 0.96
CA TRP A 100 24.65 -18.92 1.54
C TRP A 100 24.00 -19.82 0.48
N ILE A 101 23.63 -19.26 -0.68
CA ILE A 101 23.06 -20.03 -1.80
C ILE A 101 24.05 -21.13 -2.22
N GLU A 102 25.29 -20.76 -2.55
CA GLU A 102 26.27 -21.67 -3.14
C GLU A 102 26.85 -22.66 -2.13
N ARG A 103 27.22 -22.21 -0.92
CA ARG A 103 27.91 -23.08 0.05
C ARG A 103 26.96 -23.85 0.94
N THR A 104 25.79 -23.30 1.24
CA THR A 104 24.89 -23.86 2.24
C THR A 104 23.65 -24.47 1.59
N TYR A 105 22.89 -23.69 0.83
CA TYR A 105 21.63 -24.15 0.24
C TYR A 105 21.86 -25.23 -0.82
N HIS A 106 22.75 -25.00 -1.80
CA HIS A 106 23.03 -25.94 -2.89
C HIS A 106 23.87 -27.15 -2.49
N ARG A 107 24.80 -27.01 -1.53
CA ARG A 107 25.84 -28.04 -1.25
C ARG A 107 25.80 -28.71 0.12
N ARG A 108 25.06 -28.17 1.10
CA ARG A 108 25.00 -28.72 2.47
C ARG A 108 23.60 -29.02 2.96
N ARG A 109 22.59 -28.31 2.45
CA ARG A 109 21.20 -28.45 2.90
C ARG A 109 20.51 -29.61 2.18
N ARG A 110 20.39 -30.74 2.89
CA ARG A 110 19.61 -31.89 2.45
C ARG A 110 18.12 -31.60 2.49
N GLN A 111 17.39 -31.97 1.44
CA GLN A 111 15.97 -31.67 1.30
C GLN A 111 15.15 -32.95 1.25
N ALA A 112 14.11 -33.07 2.08
CA ALA A 112 13.26 -34.28 2.12
C ALA A 112 12.63 -34.59 0.76
N ARG A 113 12.21 -33.56 0.01
CA ARG A 113 11.64 -33.68 -1.34
C ARG A 113 12.63 -34.20 -2.39
N LEU A 114 13.94 -34.05 -2.14
CA LEU A 114 15.01 -34.59 -2.99
C LEU A 114 15.57 -35.92 -2.45
N GLY A 115 14.80 -36.65 -1.64
CA GLY A 115 15.27 -37.92 -1.04
C GLY A 115 16.37 -37.72 0.02
N ARG A 116 16.38 -36.56 0.70
CA ARG A 116 17.45 -36.13 1.63
C ARG A 116 18.81 -35.91 0.96
N LEU A 117 18.83 -35.60 -0.34
CA LEU A 117 20.00 -35.10 -1.05
C LEU A 117 20.03 -33.57 -1.02
N THR A 118 21.22 -33.00 -1.21
CA THR A 118 21.39 -31.57 -1.54
C THR A 118 21.03 -31.33 -3.01
N PRO A 119 20.67 -30.09 -3.40
CA PRO A 119 20.39 -29.77 -4.81
C PRO A 119 21.51 -30.21 -5.78
N VAL A 120 22.78 -30.00 -5.41
CA VAL A 120 23.92 -30.41 -6.25
C VAL A 120 24.08 -31.93 -6.28
N GLU A 121 23.94 -32.63 -5.15
CA GLU A 121 23.98 -34.10 -5.14
C GLU A 121 22.82 -34.69 -5.98
N TYR A 122 21.64 -34.09 -5.90
CA TYR A 122 20.49 -34.52 -6.68
C TYR A 122 20.72 -34.33 -8.19
N GLU A 123 21.20 -33.15 -8.61
CA GLU A 123 21.56 -32.91 -10.02
C GLU A 123 22.63 -33.89 -10.50
N LEU A 124 23.71 -34.10 -9.73
CA LEU A 124 24.77 -35.05 -10.08
C LEU A 124 24.27 -36.51 -10.18
N ILE A 125 23.40 -36.97 -9.26
CA ILE A 125 22.89 -38.35 -9.29
C ILE A 125 21.90 -38.54 -10.45
N MET A 126 21.05 -37.55 -10.73
CA MET A 126 20.11 -37.59 -11.84
C MET A 126 20.82 -37.45 -13.20
N ASP A 127 21.98 -36.79 -13.24
CA ASP A 127 22.87 -36.73 -14.42
C ASP A 127 23.74 -38.00 -14.61
N HIS A 128 23.78 -38.93 -13.63
CA HIS A 128 24.66 -40.11 -13.65
C HIS A 128 23.95 -41.47 -13.59
N THR A 129 22.63 -41.54 -13.76
CA THR A 129 21.95 -42.84 -13.85
C THR A 129 22.03 -43.39 -15.28
N PRO A 130 22.74 -44.50 -15.57
CA PRO A 130 22.74 -45.10 -16.89
C PRO A 130 21.36 -45.72 -17.17
N ALA A 131 20.78 -45.39 -18.31
CA ALA A 131 19.54 -45.98 -18.77
C ALA A 131 19.80 -47.40 -19.30
N ASP A 132 19.74 -48.42 -18.43
CA ASP A 132 19.62 -49.82 -18.86
C ASP A 132 18.91 -50.67 -17.79
N ALA A 133 17.65 -51.03 -18.08
CA ALA A 133 17.00 -52.28 -17.69
C ALA A 133 15.54 -52.26 -18.20
N ALA A 134 15.38 -52.59 -19.47
CA ALA A 134 14.09 -52.95 -20.03
C ALA A 134 13.62 -54.31 -19.45
N GLY A 135 12.34 -54.38 -19.09
CA GLY A 135 11.57 -55.65 -19.16
C GLY A 135 11.13 -56.27 -17.83
N ARG A 136 9.97 -55.84 -17.32
CA ARG A 136 8.81 -56.75 -17.11
C ARG A 136 7.55 -55.94 -16.81
N ARG A 137 6.50 -56.27 -17.58
CA ARG A 137 5.17 -55.66 -17.60
C ARG A 137 4.38 -56.00 -16.33
N LEU A 138 3.56 -55.06 -15.87
CA LEU A 138 2.12 -55.24 -15.60
C LEU A 138 1.45 -53.84 -15.53
N SER A 139 0.27 -53.74 -16.14
CA SER A 139 -0.37 -52.52 -16.72
C SER A 139 -1.27 -51.73 -15.71
N PRO A 140 -2.20 -50.81 -16.12
CA PRO A 140 -2.04 -49.36 -15.91
C PRO A 140 -3.26 -48.65 -15.24
N MET A 141 -3.10 -47.37 -14.84
CA MET A 141 -4.07 -46.26 -14.99
C MET A 141 -3.58 -45.02 -14.22
N GLY A 142 -3.00 -44.04 -14.93
CA GLY A 142 -3.53 -42.66 -14.88
C GLY A 142 -2.48 -41.60 -15.22
N ALA A 143 -2.24 -41.43 -16.52
CA ALA A 143 -1.65 -40.30 -17.27
C ALA A 143 -0.71 -39.29 -16.55
N SER A 144 0.59 -39.42 -16.85
CA SER A 144 1.58 -38.34 -16.90
C SER A 144 2.33 -38.42 -18.25
N VAL A 145 2.41 -37.32 -18.99
CA VAL A 145 3.08 -37.19 -20.30
C VAL A 145 4.33 -36.28 -20.13
N PRO A 146 5.41 -36.50 -20.91
CA PRO A 146 6.76 -36.65 -20.35
C PRO A 146 7.72 -35.47 -20.60
N CYS A 147 8.76 -35.41 -19.77
CA CYS A 147 9.96 -34.58 -19.96
C CYS A 147 11.04 -35.43 -20.64
N CYS A 148 11.61 -34.95 -21.74
CA CYS A 148 12.68 -35.62 -22.48
C CYS A 148 13.91 -34.72 -22.58
N ARG A 149 15.00 -35.15 -21.92
CA ARG A 149 16.45 -35.12 -22.26
C ARG A 149 17.02 -33.83 -22.89
N THR A 150 18.22 -33.34 -22.54
CA THR A 150 19.51 -33.96 -22.94
C THR A 150 20.73 -33.18 -22.37
N ARG A 151 21.79 -33.93 -22.00
CA ARG A 151 23.26 -33.69 -21.93
C ARG A 151 23.86 -32.28 -21.72
N LEU A 152 24.83 -32.22 -20.80
CA LEU A 152 25.81 -31.16 -20.64
C LEU A 152 27.25 -31.69 -20.63
N VAL A 153 28.16 -30.90 -21.23
CA VAL A 153 29.62 -31.07 -21.19
C VAL A 153 30.20 -30.03 -20.21
N SER A 154 31.22 -30.46 -19.48
CA SER A 154 31.81 -29.85 -18.28
C SER A 154 32.95 -28.85 -18.55
N GLY A 155 33.14 -27.87 -17.63
CA GLY A 155 34.36 -27.06 -17.53
C GLY A 155 34.24 -25.81 -16.62
N PRO A 156 35.17 -25.53 -15.68
CA PRO A 156 35.00 -24.51 -14.65
C PRO A 156 35.66 -23.15 -15.00
N ALA A 157 35.08 -22.01 -14.62
CA ALA A 157 35.77 -20.72 -14.74
C ALA A 157 35.49 -19.73 -13.60
N ARG A 158 36.59 -19.11 -13.18
CA ARG A 158 36.82 -18.11 -12.13
C ARG A 158 36.17 -16.75 -12.44
N ALA A 159 35.89 -15.99 -11.39
CA ALA A 159 35.36 -14.62 -11.46
C ALA A 159 36.47 -13.55 -11.57
N VAL A 160 36.19 -12.47 -12.31
CA VAL A 160 36.91 -11.18 -12.25
C VAL A 160 35.87 -10.05 -12.29
N ALA A 161 36.09 -9.01 -11.48
CA ALA A 161 35.23 -7.83 -11.31
C ALA A 161 35.76 -6.62 -12.09
N VAL A 162 34.86 -5.73 -12.52
CA VAL A 162 35.18 -4.36 -12.98
C VAL A 162 34.08 -3.40 -12.51
N SER A 163 34.50 -2.29 -11.90
CA SER A 163 33.69 -1.12 -11.52
C SER A 163 33.82 0.00 -12.57
N PRO A 164 32.84 0.92 -12.66
CA PRO A 164 33.15 2.30 -13.01
C PRO A 164 32.62 3.28 -11.95
N GLU A 165 33.50 4.19 -11.53
CA GLU A 165 33.18 5.40 -10.79
C GLU A 165 32.58 6.46 -11.72
N ALA A 166 31.50 7.12 -11.31
CA ALA A 166 31.14 8.47 -11.73
C ALA A 166 30.19 9.09 -10.69
N GLU A 167 30.52 10.29 -10.25
CA GLU A 167 29.94 11.03 -9.13
C GLU A 167 28.43 11.31 -9.27
N GLU A 168 27.63 10.87 -8.30
CA GLU A 168 26.29 11.40 -8.02
C GLU A 168 26.36 12.13 -6.66
N GLY A 169 25.95 13.39 -6.61
CA GLY A 169 25.71 14.12 -5.36
C GLY A 169 24.80 13.33 -4.41
N PRO A 170 24.88 13.56 -3.08
CA PRO A 170 24.54 12.52 -2.12
C PRO A 170 23.07 12.11 -2.27
N PRO A 171 22.78 10.83 -2.58
CA PRO A 171 21.44 10.31 -2.42
C PRO A 171 21.10 10.40 -0.94
N VAL A 172 19.94 10.97 -0.62
CA VAL A 172 19.41 10.93 0.76
C VAL A 172 19.26 9.45 1.14
N ARG A 173 20.26 8.93 1.84
CA ARG A 173 20.23 7.61 2.49
C ARG A 173 19.09 7.65 3.50
N MET A 174 17.93 7.11 3.15
CA MET A 174 17.05 6.55 4.18
C MET A 174 17.71 5.26 4.66
N THR A 175 18.61 5.39 5.63
CA THR A 175 19.06 4.25 6.43
C THR A 175 17.81 3.61 7.05
N PRO A 176 17.53 2.31 6.83
CA PRO A 176 16.46 1.64 7.54
C PRO A 176 16.73 1.79 9.02
N ARG A 177 15.80 2.45 9.72
CA ARG A 177 15.92 2.64 11.16
C ARG A 177 15.88 1.26 11.82
N PRO A 178 16.70 0.96 12.85
CA PRO A 178 16.48 -0.23 13.65
C PRO A 178 15.08 -0.15 14.26
N VAL A 179 14.17 -0.99 13.77
CA VAL A 179 12.77 -0.99 14.21
C VAL A 179 12.68 -1.79 15.51
N ASP A 180 12.40 -1.11 16.63
CA ASP A 180 12.01 -1.80 17.86
C ASP A 180 10.68 -2.50 17.59
N ARG A 181 10.71 -3.83 17.51
CA ARG A 181 9.57 -4.63 17.06
C ARG A 181 8.48 -4.67 18.12
N VAL A 182 7.23 -4.53 17.70
CA VAL A 182 6.05 -4.70 18.55
C VAL A 182 6.05 -6.08 19.21
N ARG A 183 5.86 -6.12 20.54
CA ARG A 183 5.67 -7.35 21.31
C ARG A 183 4.19 -7.54 21.63
N LEU A 184 3.77 -8.76 21.95
CA LEU A 184 2.38 -9.06 22.29
C LEU A 184 1.81 -8.17 23.41
N ARG A 185 2.63 -7.84 24.42
CA ARG A 185 2.25 -6.93 25.52
C ARG A 185 2.01 -5.48 25.06
N ASP A 186 2.70 -5.03 24.01
CA ASP A 186 2.59 -3.67 23.51
C ASP A 186 1.27 -3.47 22.76
N LEU A 187 0.67 -4.54 22.22
CA LEU A 187 -0.68 -4.49 21.68
C LEU A 187 -1.67 -4.13 22.78
N LEU A 188 -1.70 -4.90 23.88
CA LEU A 188 -2.59 -4.68 25.03
C LEU A 188 -2.34 -3.37 25.76
N ARG A 189 -1.07 -2.96 25.87
CA ARG A 189 -0.66 -1.73 26.54
C ARG A 189 0.34 -0.98 25.66
N PRO A 190 -0.16 -0.09 24.77
CA PRO A 190 0.70 0.69 23.90
C PRO A 190 1.77 1.46 24.70
N PRO A 191 3.01 1.55 24.19
CA PRO A 191 4.06 2.33 24.83
C PRO A 191 3.74 3.83 24.82
N ALA A 192 4.55 4.62 25.52
CA ALA A 192 4.47 6.07 25.39
C ALA A 192 4.83 6.49 23.96
N PRO A 193 4.06 7.42 23.34
CA PRO A 193 4.35 7.91 22.00
C PRO A 193 5.69 8.67 21.99
N PRO A 194 6.40 8.70 20.86
CA PRO A 194 7.59 9.52 20.73
C PRO A 194 7.25 11.00 20.91
N ARG A 195 8.10 11.73 21.65
CA ARG A 195 7.94 13.18 21.85
C ARG A 195 8.25 13.99 20.59
N ASP A 196 9.18 13.49 19.78
CA ASP A 196 9.60 14.09 18.51
C ASP A 196 9.13 13.21 17.36
N THR A 197 8.22 13.70 16.52
CA THR A 197 7.69 12.95 15.38
C THR A 197 8.67 12.82 14.22
N ARG A 198 9.83 13.53 14.23
CA ARG A 198 10.94 13.31 13.28
C ARG A 198 11.40 11.87 13.24
N VAL A 199 11.22 11.15 14.35
CA VAL A 199 11.54 9.73 14.45
C VAL A 199 10.66 8.86 13.52
N LEU A 200 9.46 9.34 13.16
CA LEU A 200 8.51 8.69 12.26
C LEU A 200 8.59 9.22 10.83
N THR A 201 8.81 10.53 10.68
CA THR A 201 8.72 11.23 9.39
C THR A 201 10.07 11.56 8.76
N GLY A 202 11.14 11.60 9.56
CA GLY A 202 12.42 12.20 9.18
C GLY A 202 12.37 13.72 9.01
N GLN A 203 11.24 14.36 9.31
CA GLN A 203 10.98 15.78 9.08
C GLN A 203 10.43 16.46 10.33
N PRO A 204 10.74 17.75 10.58
CA PRO A 204 10.17 18.46 11.72
C PRO A 204 8.65 18.53 11.61
N ALA A 205 7.98 18.37 12.76
CA ALA A 205 6.54 18.63 12.86
C ALA A 205 6.23 20.05 12.41
N ARG A 206 5.24 20.21 11.53
CA ARG A 206 4.76 21.52 11.09
C ARG A 206 3.71 22.04 12.07
N VAL A 207 3.71 23.36 12.29
CA VAL A 207 2.69 24.04 13.10
C VAL A 207 1.56 24.47 12.17
N PRO A 208 0.36 23.86 12.25
CA PRO A 208 -0.75 24.24 11.41
C PRO A 208 -1.42 25.52 11.91
N VAL A 209 -1.95 26.31 10.97
CA VAL A 209 -2.75 27.51 11.27
C VAL A 209 -4.20 27.21 10.94
N ARG A 210 -5.08 27.35 11.93
CA ARG A 210 -6.52 27.23 11.73
C ARG A 210 -7.09 28.50 11.09
N ARG A 211 -8.00 28.30 10.14
CA ARG A 211 -8.95 29.30 9.66
C ARG A 211 -10.33 28.68 9.58
N ASP A 212 -11.35 29.50 9.73
CA ASP A 212 -12.72 29.05 9.56
C ASP A 212 -13.24 29.49 8.19
N VAL A 213 -13.85 28.55 7.46
CA VAL A 213 -14.45 28.79 6.13
C VAL A 213 -15.95 28.61 6.24
N THR A 214 -16.71 29.64 5.88
CA THR A 214 -18.17 29.59 5.95
C THR A 214 -18.74 28.89 4.73
N ILE A 215 -19.57 27.88 4.97
CA ILE A 215 -20.36 27.17 3.95
C ILE A 215 -21.86 27.33 4.26
N ALA A 216 -22.69 27.02 3.27
CA ALA A 216 -24.13 26.86 3.41
C ALA A 216 -24.50 25.39 3.66
N ASP A 217 -25.36 25.14 4.64
CA ASP A 217 -25.97 23.84 4.89
C ASP A 217 -26.75 23.38 3.64
N PRO A 218 -26.49 22.16 3.10
CA PRO A 218 -27.09 21.72 1.85
C PRO A 218 -28.62 21.62 1.84
N SER A 219 -29.27 21.51 3.00
CA SER A 219 -30.72 21.35 3.11
C SER A 219 -31.44 22.66 3.41
N SER A 220 -30.82 23.54 4.20
CA SER A 220 -31.46 24.76 4.73
C SER A 220 -30.83 26.07 4.25
N GLY A 221 -29.63 26.02 3.67
CA GLY A 221 -28.84 27.21 3.35
C GLY A 221 -28.25 27.93 4.56
N ALA A 222 -28.47 27.42 5.78
CA ALA A 222 -27.94 28.00 7.01
C ALA A 222 -26.40 28.05 6.98
N ARG A 223 -25.82 29.19 7.38
CA ARG A 223 -24.37 29.39 7.33
C ARG A 223 -23.68 28.69 8.49
N THR A 224 -22.66 27.91 8.19
CA THR A 224 -21.86 27.16 9.16
C THR A 224 -20.38 27.36 8.88
N ALA A 225 -19.58 27.60 9.92
CA ALA A 225 -18.14 27.81 9.81
C ALA A 225 -17.39 26.49 10.05
N LEU A 226 -16.68 26.01 9.02
CA LEU A 226 -15.86 24.79 9.10
C LEU A 226 -14.41 25.13 9.41
N ALA A 227 -13.78 24.30 10.23
CA ALA A 227 -12.36 24.40 10.52
C ALA A 227 -11.53 23.88 9.34
N VAL A 228 -10.57 24.69 8.91
CA VAL A 228 -9.62 24.35 7.86
C VAL A 228 -8.21 24.69 8.33
N TRP A 229 -7.29 23.76 8.18
CA TRP A 229 -5.94 23.85 8.73
C TRP A 229 -4.91 23.98 7.63
N SER A 230 -4.13 25.05 7.66
CA SER A 230 -3.06 25.31 6.71
C SER A 230 -1.72 24.86 7.29
N TYR A 231 -1.04 23.94 6.62
CA TYR A 231 0.35 23.60 6.89
C TYR A 231 1.22 24.29 5.84
N GLY A 232 1.98 25.32 6.26
CA GLY A 232 2.88 26.05 5.37
C GLY A 232 4.06 25.20 4.89
N PRO A 233 4.66 25.51 3.73
CA PRO A 233 5.89 24.86 3.28
C PRO A 233 7.05 25.26 4.19
N VAL A 234 7.99 24.33 4.42
CA VAL A 234 9.19 24.55 5.24
C VAL A 234 10.22 25.40 4.50
N ALA A 235 10.21 25.38 3.16
CA ALA A 235 10.97 26.28 2.30
C ALA A 235 10.03 26.94 1.30
N SER A 236 9.83 28.26 1.43
CA SER A 236 9.03 29.03 0.46
C SER A 236 9.90 29.32 -0.77
N ARG A 237 9.53 28.80 -1.93
CA ARG A 237 9.99 29.38 -3.20
C ARG A 237 9.13 30.59 -3.48
N ALA A 238 9.75 31.76 -3.62
CA ALA A 238 9.05 32.98 -4.03
C ALA A 238 8.32 32.71 -5.36
N GLY A 239 6.99 32.92 -5.38
CA GLY A 239 6.17 32.83 -6.59
C GLY A 239 5.38 31.53 -6.81
N GLN A 240 5.38 30.55 -5.90
CA GLN A 240 4.46 29.40 -6.02
C GLN A 240 3.06 29.75 -5.47
N PRO A 241 1.97 29.50 -6.24
CA PRO A 241 0.63 29.83 -5.79
C PRO A 241 0.15 28.92 -4.66
N SER A 242 -0.87 29.43 -3.97
CA SER A 242 -1.79 28.84 -2.98
C SER A 242 -1.96 27.30 -3.04
N PRO A 243 -2.26 26.66 -1.88
CA PRO A 243 -1.74 25.33 -1.50
C PRO A 243 -1.75 24.29 -2.62
N ASP A 244 -0.73 23.47 -2.80
CA ASP A 244 -0.78 22.50 -3.91
C ASP A 244 -1.68 21.30 -3.59
N LEU A 245 -1.85 20.99 -2.29
CA LEU A 245 -2.56 19.81 -1.82
C LEU A 245 -3.70 20.16 -0.86
N VAL A 246 -4.82 19.46 -1.01
CA VAL A 246 -5.96 19.54 -0.08
C VAL A 246 -6.19 18.16 0.53
N PHE A 247 -6.15 18.08 1.86
CA PHE A 247 -6.29 16.84 2.59
C PHE A 247 -7.73 16.67 3.11
N VAL A 248 -8.28 15.48 2.91
CA VAL A 248 -9.60 15.07 3.39
C VAL A 248 -9.44 13.82 4.23
N HIS A 249 -9.72 13.95 5.53
CA HIS A 249 -9.49 12.87 6.51
C HIS A 249 -10.52 11.74 6.38
N GLY A 250 -10.17 10.57 6.94
CA GLY A 250 -11.05 9.41 7.02
C GLY A 250 -12.15 9.53 8.08
N PHE A 251 -12.95 8.48 8.23
CA PHE A 251 -14.04 8.43 9.20
C PHE A 251 -13.48 8.52 10.64
N ARG A 252 -14.09 9.38 11.47
CA ARG A 252 -13.61 9.75 12.82
C ARG A 252 -12.22 10.42 12.87
N GLY A 253 -11.70 10.84 11.72
CA GLY A 253 -10.48 11.63 11.62
C GLY A 253 -10.73 13.12 11.82
N ASP A 254 -9.62 13.85 11.93
CA ASP A 254 -9.51 15.31 11.87
C ASP A 254 -8.18 15.66 11.15
N HIS A 255 -7.73 16.92 11.22
CA HIS A 255 -6.48 17.30 10.55
C HIS A 255 -5.22 16.59 11.07
N HIS A 256 -5.22 16.09 12.32
CA HIS A 256 -4.08 15.42 12.92
C HIS A 256 -3.82 14.05 12.27
N GLY A 257 -4.86 13.40 11.78
CA GLY A 257 -4.78 12.13 11.05
C GLY A 257 -3.78 12.17 9.90
N LEU A 258 -3.76 13.26 9.14
CA LEU A 258 -2.90 13.40 7.97
C LEU A 258 -1.66 14.27 8.24
N ALA A 259 -1.43 14.69 9.49
CA ALA A 259 -0.32 15.59 9.85
C ALA A 259 1.06 14.98 9.56
N LEU A 260 1.27 13.69 9.86
CA LEU A 260 2.56 13.04 9.55
C LEU A 260 2.85 12.99 8.05
N LEU A 261 1.81 12.76 7.24
CA LEU A 261 1.95 12.81 5.77
C LEU A 261 2.28 14.24 5.32
N ALA A 262 1.65 15.24 5.94
CA ALA A 262 1.95 16.64 5.71
C ALA A 262 3.43 16.92 6.04
N ASP A 263 3.94 16.51 7.20
CA ASP A 263 5.34 16.72 7.59
C ASP A 263 6.33 16.11 6.58
N CYS A 264 6.00 14.97 5.99
CA CYS A 264 6.80 14.31 4.95
C CYS A 264 6.79 14.98 3.57
N LEU A 265 5.96 16.02 3.38
CA LEU A 265 5.86 16.85 2.19
C LEU A 265 6.21 18.32 2.52
N PRO A 266 7.44 18.59 3.03
CA PRO A 266 7.84 19.92 3.51
C PRO A 266 7.85 20.98 2.41
N GLU A 267 7.98 20.57 1.15
CA GLU A 267 7.97 21.45 -0.01
C GLU A 267 6.56 21.91 -0.44
N ARG A 268 5.50 21.31 0.11
CA ARG A 268 4.11 21.59 -0.29
C ARG A 268 3.35 22.36 0.78
N ALA A 269 2.63 23.38 0.35
CA ALA A 269 1.56 23.97 1.13
C ALA A 269 0.34 23.03 1.13
N VAL A 270 -0.15 22.67 2.32
CA VAL A 270 -1.25 21.71 2.50
C VAL A 270 -2.42 22.40 3.19
N LEU A 271 -3.63 22.19 2.66
CA LEU A 271 -4.87 22.61 3.28
C LEU A 271 -5.67 21.38 3.73
N SER A 272 -5.73 21.12 5.04
CA SER A 272 -6.53 20.02 5.58
C SER A 272 -7.92 20.51 5.94
N VAL A 273 -8.94 19.91 5.34
CA VAL A 273 -10.35 20.25 5.57
C VAL A 273 -10.93 19.28 6.59
N GLU A 274 -11.53 19.81 7.67
CA GLU A 274 -12.34 19.01 8.58
C GLU A 274 -13.78 18.98 8.12
N LEU A 275 -14.27 17.76 7.86
CA LEU A 275 -15.63 17.56 7.38
C LEU A 275 -16.64 17.98 8.46
N PRO A 276 -17.82 18.50 8.06
CA PRO A 276 -18.93 18.79 8.97
C PRO A 276 -19.14 17.71 10.03
N GLY A 277 -19.11 18.11 11.30
CA GLY A 277 -19.28 17.25 12.46
C GLY A 277 -17.99 16.62 13.00
N PHE A 278 -16.87 16.67 12.30
CA PHE A 278 -15.60 16.08 12.74
C PHE A 278 -14.61 17.13 13.25
N GLY A 279 -13.75 16.74 14.19
CA GLY A 279 -12.72 17.62 14.74
C GLY A 279 -13.32 18.85 15.42
N ALA A 280 -12.88 20.02 14.98
CA ALA A 280 -13.38 21.33 15.39
C ALA A 280 -14.53 21.86 14.51
N SER A 281 -14.85 21.18 13.39
CA SER A 281 -15.98 21.54 12.54
C SER A 281 -17.32 21.15 13.20
N PRO A 282 -18.29 22.08 13.31
CA PRO A 282 -19.63 21.75 13.78
C PRO A 282 -20.35 20.82 12.80
N ALA A 283 -21.36 20.10 13.30
CA ALA A 283 -22.28 19.34 12.46
C ALA A 283 -23.07 20.25 11.52
N PHE A 284 -23.58 19.70 10.43
CA PHE A 284 -24.64 20.36 9.68
C PHE A 284 -25.83 20.66 10.61
N PRO A 285 -26.36 21.89 10.60
CA PRO A 285 -27.51 22.25 11.41
C PRO A 285 -28.76 21.43 11.08
N HIS A 286 -28.98 21.12 9.80
CA HIS A 286 -30.21 20.46 9.35
C HIS A 286 -29.94 19.30 8.38
N ALA A 287 -28.92 19.42 7.53
CA ALA A 287 -28.61 18.38 6.56
C ALA A 287 -28.13 17.09 7.24
N ALA A 288 -28.46 15.95 6.64
CA ALA A 288 -27.89 14.66 7.05
C ALA A 288 -26.40 14.59 6.69
N HIS A 289 -25.60 13.81 7.42
CA HIS A 289 -24.16 13.69 7.18
C HIS A 289 -23.83 12.61 6.14
N SER A 290 -24.38 12.79 4.94
CA SER A 290 -24.19 11.91 3.79
C SER A 290 -22.87 12.21 3.06
N VAL A 291 -22.39 11.26 2.25
CA VAL A 291 -21.24 11.48 1.35
C VAL A 291 -21.49 12.67 0.43
N ALA A 292 -22.69 12.78 -0.15
CA ALA A 292 -23.03 13.87 -1.08
C ALA A 292 -22.99 15.24 -0.39
N HIS A 293 -23.51 15.35 0.84
CA HIS A 293 -23.47 16.61 1.58
C HIS A 293 -22.05 16.98 2.03
N HIS A 294 -21.24 16.01 2.45
CA HIS A 294 -19.82 16.27 2.74
C HIS A 294 -19.03 16.65 1.48
N ALA A 295 -19.34 16.04 0.33
CA ALA A 295 -18.74 16.40 -0.95
C ALA A 295 -19.11 17.83 -1.34
N ASP A 296 -20.37 18.22 -1.19
CA ASP A 296 -20.81 19.60 -1.44
C ASP A 296 -20.12 20.60 -0.50
N ALA A 297 -20.05 20.30 0.80
CA ALA A 297 -19.32 21.10 1.77
C ALA A 297 -17.84 21.27 1.37
N LEU A 298 -17.17 20.20 0.92
CA LEU A 298 -15.79 20.26 0.43
C LEU A 298 -15.68 21.18 -0.80
N ARG A 299 -16.60 21.10 -1.77
CA ARG A 299 -16.61 22.01 -2.93
C ARG A 299 -16.78 23.47 -2.50
N GLN A 300 -17.69 23.76 -1.56
CA GLN A 300 -17.89 25.11 -1.04
C GLN A 300 -16.64 25.64 -0.33
N VAL A 301 -15.98 24.81 0.48
CA VAL A 301 -14.70 25.17 1.12
C VAL A 301 -13.65 25.49 0.06
N LEU A 302 -13.52 24.67 -0.98
CA LEU A 302 -12.55 24.89 -2.05
C LEU A 302 -12.85 26.15 -2.85
N ALA A 303 -14.10 26.42 -3.19
CA ALA A 303 -14.50 27.64 -3.88
C ALA A 303 -14.16 28.90 -3.06
N ALA A 304 -14.36 28.87 -1.74
CA ALA A 304 -14.04 29.99 -0.86
C ALA A 304 -12.53 30.13 -0.56
N ALA A 305 -11.84 29.01 -0.38
CA ALA A 305 -10.44 28.97 0.01
C ALA A 305 -9.47 29.09 -1.17
N ARG A 306 -9.93 28.83 -2.40
CA ARG A 306 -9.15 28.75 -3.64
C ARG A 306 -9.93 29.22 -4.88
N PRO A 307 -10.29 30.51 -4.97
CA PRO A 307 -11.11 31.01 -6.07
C PRO A 307 -10.45 30.99 -7.45
N THR A 308 -9.11 30.86 -7.55
CA THR A 308 -8.36 31.06 -8.81
C THR A 308 -7.42 29.90 -9.17
N GLY A 309 -7.54 28.73 -8.54
CA GLY A 309 -6.60 27.63 -8.82
C GLY A 309 -7.16 26.25 -8.48
N THR A 310 -6.90 25.31 -9.37
CA THR A 310 -7.11 23.87 -9.19
C THR A 310 -6.11 23.29 -8.18
N ALA A 311 -6.42 22.11 -7.64
CA ALA A 311 -5.70 21.48 -6.54
C ALA A 311 -5.46 20.00 -6.81
N VAL A 312 -4.52 19.40 -6.08
CA VAL A 312 -4.49 17.95 -5.89
C VAL A 312 -5.28 17.61 -4.62
N LEU A 313 -6.37 16.85 -4.75
CA LEU A 313 -7.09 16.35 -3.58
C LEU A 313 -6.46 15.05 -3.08
N VAL A 314 -6.26 14.95 -1.77
CA VAL A 314 -5.74 13.75 -1.10
C VAL A 314 -6.76 13.28 -0.08
N GLY A 315 -7.41 12.16 -0.37
CA GLY A 315 -8.44 11.58 0.50
C GLY A 315 -7.98 10.26 1.11
N HIS A 316 -8.18 10.07 2.42
CA HIS A 316 -7.96 8.78 3.08
C HIS A 316 -9.28 8.12 3.47
N SER A 317 -9.45 6.81 3.24
CA SER A 317 -10.62 6.04 3.69
C SER A 317 -11.94 6.73 3.32
N TYR A 318 -12.82 7.07 4.27
CA TYR A 318 -14.04 7.85 3.99
C TYR A 318 -13.80 9.15 3.23
N GLY A 319 -12.70 9.86 3.53
CA GLY A 319 -12.30 11.06 2.81
C GLY A 319 -11.96 10.80 1.35
N SER A 320 -11.56 9.57 0.98
CA SER A 320 -11.36 9.16 -0.41
C SER A 320 -12.68 9.16 -1.18
N VAL A 321 -13.76 8.69 -0.54
CA VAL A 321 -15.11 8.65 -1.12
C VAL A 321 -15.67 10.06 -1.27
N VAL A 322 -15.52 10.89 -0.24
CA VAL A 322 -15.95 12.30 -0.26
C VAL A 322 -15.20 13.09 -1.33
N ALA A 323 -13.87 12.93 -1.44
CA ALA A 323 -13.06 13.63 -2.44
C ALA A 323 -13.41 13.18 -3.87
N ALA A 324 -13.54 11.87 -4.11
CA ALA A 324 -13.94 11.34 -5.41
C ALA A 324 -15.33 11.81 -5.82
N ARG A 325 -16.28 11.80 -4.87
CA ARG A 325 -17.64 12.31 -5.10
C ARG A 325 -17.65 13.80 -5.43
N ALA A 326 -16.89 14.61 -4.71
CA ALA A 326 -16.81 16.05 -4.97
C ALA A 326 -16.27 16.36 -6.38
N VAL A 327 -15.25 15.61 -6.82
CA VAL A 327 -14.71 15.71 -8.19
C VAL A 327 -15.77 15.32 -9.21
N ALA A 328 -16.44 14.18 -9.01
CA ALA A 328 -17.50 13.71 -9.90
C ALA A 328 -18.66 14.70 -10.03
N ASP A 329 -19.16 15.23 -8.90
CA ASP A 329 -20.25 16.21 -8.87
C ASP A 329 -19.86 17.53 -9.56
N ALA A 330 -18.60 17.99 -9.40
CA ALA A 330 -18.10 19.17 -10.10
C ALA A 330 -17.99 18.94 -11.61
N ARG A 331 -17.47 17.79 -12.03
CA ARG A 331 -17.37 17.40 -13.45
C ARG A 331 -18.74 17.29 -14.10
N ALA A 332 -19.71 16.68 -13.42
CA ALA A 332 -21.10 16.61 -13.87
C ALA A 332 -21.73 18.00 -14.03
N ALA A 333 -21.32 18.98 -13.21
CA ALA A 333 -21.72 20.38 -13.32
C ALA A 333 -20.91 21.19 -14.36
N GLY A 334 -20.00 20.55 -15.11
CA GLY A 334 -19.20 21.17 -16.18
C GLY A 334 -17.99 21.96 -15.69
N GLY A 335 -17.58 21.82 -14.43
CA GLY A 335 -16.47 22.58 -13.83
C GLY A 335 -15.35 21.70 -13.27
N PRO A 336 -14.08 22.10 -13.39
CA PRO A 336 -12.99 21.40 -12.72
C PRO A 336 -12.99 21.73 -11.21
N LEU A 337 -12.84 20.71 -10.36
CA LEU A 337 -12.57 20.91 -8.93
C LEU A 337 -11.08 20.70 -8.59
N ALA A 338 -10.44 19.79 -9.30
CA ALA A 338 -9.10 19.30 -9.03
C ALA A 338 -8.40 18.89 -10.33
N ASP A 339 -7.08 19.07 -10.37
CA ASP A 339 -6.25 18.60 -11.49
C ASP A 339 -5.91 17.11 -11.35
N ALA A 340 -5.88 16.63 -10.12
CA ALA A 340 -5.42 15.30 -9.78
C ALA A 340 -6.04 14.84 -8.46
N LEU A 341 -6.16 13.52 -8.32
CA LEU A 341 -6.74 12.88 -7.14
C LEU A 341 -5.77 11.84 -6.59
N VAL A 342 -5.43 11.93 -5.31
CA VAL A 342 -4.67 10.93 -4.56
C VAL A 342 -5.59 10.27 -3.56
N LEU A 343 -5.70 8.95 -3.60
CA LEU A 343 -6.56 8.17 -2.72
C LEU A 343 -5.72 7.20 -1.91
N LEU A 344 -5.77 7.36 -0.59
CA LEU A 344 -5.02 6.60 0.40
C LEU A 344 -5.94 5.58 1.07
N ASN A 345 -5.67 4.28 0.90
CA ASN A 345 -6.57 3.19 1.28
C ASN A 345 -8.02 3.51 0.94
N PRO A 346 -8.34 3.74 -0.35
CA PRO A 346 -9.69 4.11 -0.71
C PRO A 346 -10.66 2.99 -0.40
N ILE A 347 -11.88 3.38 -0.01
CA ILE A 347 -13.00 2.45 0.10
C ILE A 347 -13.40 2.08 -1.34
N ALA A 348 -12.80 1.00 -1.84
CA ALA A 348 -12.99 0.53 -3.20
C ALA A 348 -14.33 -0.18 -3.39
N GLU A 349 -14.85 -0.82 -2.34
CA GLU A 349 -16.14 -1.51 -2.36
C GLU A 349 -16.88 -1.24 -1.05
N PRO A 350 -18.22 -1.25 -1.03
CA PRO A 350 -19.00 -1.15 0.20
C PRO A 350 -18.61 -2.24 1.22
N ALA A 351 -18.53 -1.87 2.50
CA ALA A 351 -18.14 -2.78 3.58
C ALA A 351 -19.12 -3.96 3.81
N LEU A 352 -20.30 -3.89 3.20
CA LEU A 352 -21.37 -4.90 3.27
C LEU A 352 -21.47 -5.79 2.02
N ASP A 353 -20.63 -5.57 1.00
CA ASP A 353 -20.74 -6.29 -0.27
C ASP A 353 -20.16 -7.71 -0.26
N ALA A 354 -20.59 -8.50 -1.26
CA ALA A 354 -20.49 -9.96 -1.32
C ALA A 354 -19.05 -10.51 -1.48
N SER A 355 -18.09 -9.69 -1.89
CA SER A 355 -16.67 -10.02 -2.02
C SER A 355 -15.98 -10.24 -0.66
N GLY A 356 -16.57 -9.71 0.42
CA GLY A 356 -16.10 -9.92 1.79
C GLY A 356 -16.46 -11.31 2.34
N SER A 357 -15.57 -11.86 3.17
CA SER A 357 -15.84 -13.07 3.94
C SER A 357 -17.12 -12.91 4.77
N ARG A 358 -17.84 -14.02 5.03
CA ARG A 358 -19.09 -13.98 5.83
C ARG A 358 -18.90 -13.30 7.19
N SER A 359 -17.72 -13.46 7.81
CA SER A 359 -17.36 -12.81 9.06
C SER A 359 -17.14 -11.30 8.92
N ALA A 360 -16.51 -10.84 7.83
CA ALA A 360 -16.34 -9.41 7.57
C ALA A 360 -17.69 -8.69 7.44
N ARG A 361 -18.63 -9.28 6.67
CA ARG A 361 -20.00 -8.74 6.53
C ARG A 361 -20.74 -8.69 7.86
N LEU A 362 -20.62 -9.74 8.68
CA LEU A 362 -21.23 -9.77 10.01
C LEU A 362 -20.66 -8.68 10.93
N LEU A 363 -19.33 -8.48 10.92
CA LEU A 363 -18.68 -7.43 11.71
C LEU A 363 -19.10 -6.03 11.25
N SER A 364 -19.15 -5.77 9.94
CA SER A 364 -19.64 -4.52 9.38
C SER A 364 -21.09 -4.23 9.78
N ALA A 365 -21.96 -5.26 9.75
CA ALA A 365 -23.35 -5.14 10.17
C ALA A 365 -23.50 -4.90 11.68
N ALA A 366 -22.69 -5.59 12.51
CA ALA A 366 -22.66 -5.37 13.95
C ALA A 366 -22.18 -3.95 14.29
N ALA A 367 -21.16 -3.46 13.60
CA ALA A 367 -20.70 -2.08 13.74
C ALA A 367 -21.77 -1.07 13.32
N GLN A 368 -22.50 -1.30 12.22
CA GLN A 368 -23.64 -0.47 11.82
C GLN A 368 -24.70 -0.43 12.92
N ALA A 369 -25.10 -1.59 13.45
CA ALA A 369 -26.08 -1.68 14.52
C ALA A 369 -25.62 -0.96 15.80
N TRP A 370 -24.33 -1.03 16.12
CA TRP A 370 -23.72 -0.32 17.24
C TRP A 370 -23.84 1.20 17.11
N TYR A 371 -23.49 1.76 15.94
CA TYR A 371 -23.63 3.20 15.70
C TYR A 371 -25.10 3.64 15.73
N GLU A 372 -26.00 2.86 15.15
CA GLU A 372 -27.44 3.17 15.16
C GLU A 372 -28.05 3.09 16.57
N ALA A 373 -27.63 2.12 17.37
CA ALA A 373 -28.04 2.01 18.77
C ALA A 373 -27.55 3.23 19.57
N ALA A 374 -26.28 3.62 19.41
CA ALA A 374 -25.72 4.79 20.08
C ALA A 374 -26.42 6.10 19.67
N ALA A 375 -26.84 6.23 18.40
CA ALA A 375 -27.57 7.39 17.91
C ALA A 375 -29.00 7.52 18.47
N ARG A 376 -29.57 6.44 19.02
CA ARG A 376 -30.90 6.44 19.69
C ARG A 376 -30.81 6.77 21.18
N LEU A 377 -29.61 6.75 21.76
CA LEU A 377 -29.40 7.11 23.16
C LEU A 377 -29.44 8.63 23.35
N PRO A 378 -29.70 9.12 24.58
CA PRO A 378 -29.46 10.52 24.91
C PRO A 378 -28.03 10.92 24.54
N GLU A 379 -27.87 12.12 23.97
CA GLU A 379 -26.63 12.55 23.30
C GLU A 379 -25.35 12.32 24.13
N ARG A 380 -25.38 12.65 25.42
CA ARG A 380 -24.25 12.43 26.33
C ARG A 380 -23.88 10.94 26.46
N ALA A 381 -24.87 10.07 26.55
CA ALA A 381 -24.68 8.63 26.66
C ALA A 381 -24.21 8.02 25.33
N GLY A 382 -24.81 8.42 24.19
CA GLY A 382 -24.39 7.99 22.86
C GLY A 382 -22.94 8.36 22.57
N ARG A 383 -22.54 9.61 22.88
CA ARG A 383 -21.13 10.05 22.74
C ARG A 383 -20.19 9.29 23.66
N ALA A 384 -20.56 9.11 24.92
CA ALA A 384 -19.74 8.35 25.88
C ALA A 384 -19.54 6.90 25.42
N LEU A 385 -20.57 6.27 24.87
CA LEU A 385 -20.51 4.92 24.32
C LEU A 385 -19.57 4.82 23.12
N LEU A 386 -19.71 5.72 22.15
CA LEU A 386 -18.92 5.73 20.91
C LEU A 386 -17.46 6.17 21.11
N GLY A 387 -17.22 7.02 22.11
CA GLY A 387 -15.89 7.51 22.49
C GLY A 387 -15.22 6.73 23.61
N ALA A 388 -15.80 5.61 24.06
CA ALA A 388 -15.27 4.85 25.18
C ALA A 388 -13.83 4.37 24.89
N PRO A 389 -12.86 4.55 25.81
CA PRO A 389 -11.46 4.21 25.56
C PRO A 389 -11.23 2.77 25.09
N PRO A 390 -11.91 1.73 25.62
CA PRO A 390 -11.78 0.37 25.12
C PRO A 390 -12.21 0.22 23.65
N ILE A 391 -13.26 0.94 23.23
CA ILE A 391 -13.75 0.92 21.84
C ILE A 391 -12.75 1.59 20.90
N VAL A 392 -12.22 2.76 21.29
CA VAL A 392 -11.19 3.47 20.51
C VAL A 392 -9.92 2.62 20.40
N TRP A 393 -9.51 1.98 21.49
CA TRP A 393 -8.36 1.07 21.50
C TRP A 393 -8.58 -0.13 20.57
N ALA A 394 -9.72 -0.81 20.67
CA ALA A 394 -10.01 -2.00 19.87
C ALA A 394 -10.10 -1.67 18.38
N THR A 395 -10.71 -0.53 18.04
CA THR A 395 -10.82 -0.06 16.66
C THR A 395 -9.42 0.25 16.10
N THR A 396 -8.57 0.92 16.88
CA THR A 396 -7.17 1.21 16.48
C THR A 396 -6.37 -0.06 16.24
N ALA A 397 -6.47 -1.03 17.15
CA ALA A 397 -5.77 -2.31 17.03
C ALA A 397 -6.23 -3.11 15.82
N ALA A 398 -7.52 -3.07 15.47
CA ALA A 398 -8.04 -3.74 14.29
C ALA A 398 -7.54 -3.13 12.97
N MET A 399 -7.32 -1.81 12.93
CA MET A 399 -6.95 -1.08 11.71
C MET A 399 -5.44 -1.04 11.43
N THR A 400 -4.60 -1.25 12.45
CA THR A 400 -3.15 -1.07 12.36
C THR A 400 -2.44 -2.41 12.15
N GLN A 401 -1.45 -2.48 11.25
CA GLN A 401 -0.64 -3.70 11.03
C GLN A 401 0.85 -3.50 11.30
N THR A 402 1.23 -2.31 11.77
CA THR A 402 2.64 -1.94 12.00
C THR A 402 3.34 -2.89 12.96
N ARG A 403 4.61 -3.18 12.62
CA ARG A 403 5.55 -3.87 13.50
C ARG A 403 6.48 -2.89 14.22
N ASP A 404 6.36 -1.60 13.95
CA ASP A 404 7.16 -0.56 14.60
C ASP A 404 6.45 -0.08 15.87
N ARG A 405 7.14 -0.24 17.00
CA ARG A 405 6.62 0.10 18.32
C ARG A 405 6.40 1.60 18.52
N ALA A 406 7.19 2.48 17.88
CA ALA A 406 7.01 3.92 17.94
C ALA A 406 5.79 4.35 17.11
N VAL A 407 5.60 3.75 15.94
CA VAL A 407 4.39 3.96 15.11
C VAL A 407 3.16 3.50 15.89
N LEU A 408 3.16 2.29 16.45
CA LEU A 408 2.03 1.76 17.23
C LEU A 408 1.67 2.71 18.40
N ALA A 409 2.66 3.15 19.16
CA ALA A 409 2.47 4.08 20.27
C ALA A 409 1.86 5.41 19.82
N TYR A 410 2.38 5.97 18.74
CA TYR A 410 1.88 7.22 18.17
C TYR A 410 0.44 7.08 17.68
N THR A 411 0.14 6.04 16.88
CA THR A 411 -1.21 5.80 16.36
C THR A 411 -2.25 5.68 17.48
N HIS A 412 -1.96 4.90 18.53
CA HIS A 412 -2.85 4.79 19.68
C HIS A 412 -3.00 6.10 20.45
N ASP A 413 -1.94 6.90 20.60
CA ASP A 413 -2.04 8.21 21.26
C ASP A 413 -2.88 9.18 20.44
N GLN A 414 -2.68 9.24 19.12
CA GLN A 414 -3.47 10.10 18.24
C GLN A 414 -4.95 9.72 18.28
N HIS A 415 -5.28 8.43 18.16
CA HIS A 415 -6.67 8.00 18.24
C HIS A 415 -7.29 8.25 19.62
N ARG A 416 -6.55 8.06 20.70
CA ARG A 416 -7.04 8.37 22.05
C ARG A 416 -7.43 9.85 22.18
N ARG A 417 -6.67 10.76 21.56
CA ARG A 417 -6.91 12.22 21.65
C ARG A 417 -7.97 12.72 20.67
N HIS A 418 -8.00 12.17 19.46
CA HIS A 418 -8.69 12.79 18.32
C HIS A 418 -9.85 11.95 17.76
N PHE A 419 -9.85 10.63 17.93
CA PHE A 419 -10.86 9.72 17.34
C PHE A 419 -12.28 9.91 17.92
N SER A 420 -12.38 10.63 19.03
CA SER A 420 -13.64 10.96 19.70
C SER A 420 -14.08 12.41 19.52
N SER A 421 -13.38 13.17 18.67
CA SER A 421 -13.73 14.54 18.29
C SER A 421 -14.82 14.52 17.21
N PHE A 422 -16.05 14.27 17.64
CA PHE A 422 -17.24 14.32 16.78
C PHE A 422 -18.39 15.07 17.46
N ALA A 423 -19.18 15.79 16.66
CA ALA A 423 -20.21 16.71 17.15
C ALA A 423 -21.37 16.00 17.84
N SER A 424 -21.87 14.90 17.26
CA SER A 424 -22.95 14.11 17.87
C SER A 424 -22.94 12.63 17.50
N ALA A 425 -23.57 11.80 18.34
CA ALA A 425 -23.73 10.36 18.08
C ALA A 425 -24.58 10.10 16.82
N ARG A 426 -25.62 10.91 16.61
CA ARG A 426 -26.46 10.84 15.41
C ARG A 426 -25.66 11.16 14.14
N MET A 427 -24.91 12.28 14.15
CA MET A 427 -24.06 12.66 13.03
C MET A 427 -23.08 11.53 12.69
N LEU A 428 -22.45 10.95 13.70
CA LEU A 428 -21.45 9.91 13.50
C LEU A 428 -22.07 8.63 12.89
N SER A 429 -23.29 8.28 13.27
CA SER A 429 -24.03 7.15 12.69
C SER A 429 -24.41 7.39 11.23
N GLU A 430 -24.86 8.61 10.90
CA GLU A 430 -25.16 9.02 9.52
C GLU A 430 -23.91 8.94 8.62
N ALA A 431 -22.80 9.49 9.09
CA ALA A 431 -21.52 9.44 8.38
C ALA A 431 -20.99 8.00 8.24
N TYR A 432 -21.14 7.16 9.28
CA TYR A 432 -20.75 5.75 9.23
C TYR A 432 -21.53 5.00 8.14
N ARG A 433 -22.85 5.23 8.05
CA ARG A 433 -23.68 4.64 6.98
C ARG A 433 -23.18 5.06 5.59
N GLY A 434 -22.75 6.31 5.44
CA GLY A 434 -22.11 6.79 4.21
C GLY A 434 -20.81 6.04 3.91
N SER A 435 -19.96 5.81 4.91
CA SER A 435 -18.70 5.08 4.75
C SER A 435 -18.87 3.58 4.50
N SER A 436 -19.95 2.97 5.01
CA SER A 436 -20.17 1.52 4.89
C SER A 436 -20.91 1.14 3.61
N ARG A 437 -21.71 2.05 3.05
CA ARG A 437 -22.51 1.82 1.83
C ARG A 437 -21.93 2.48 0.58
N GLY A 438 -21.20 3.59 0.72
CA GLY A 438 -20.59 4.30 -0.39
C GLY A 438 -19.19 3.80 -0.68
N SER A 439 -18.77 3.93 -1.93
CA SER A 439 -17.42 3.59 -2.38
C SER A 439 -16.92 4.59 -3.42
N VAL A 440 -15.62 4.56 -3.70
CA VAL A 440 -15.04 5.36 -4.80
C VAL A 440 -15.58 4.89 -6.16
N LEU A 441 -16.00 3.62 -6.29
CA LEU A 441 -16.60 3.11 -7.54
C LEU A 441 -17.84 3.91 -7.95
N ASP A 442 -18.63 4.40 -6.98
CA ASP A 442 -19.83 5.21 -7.25
C ASP A 442 -19.52 6.50 -8.02
N ALA A 443 -18.26 6.97 -7.95
CA ALA A 443 -17.78 8.16 -8.64
C ALA A 443 -16.88 7.84 -9.84
N ALA A 444 -16.44 6.59 -10.02
CA ALA A 444 -15.36 6.20 -10.93
C ALA A 444 -15.62 6.60 -12.40
N ALA A 445 -16.89 6.57 -12.84
CA ALA A 445 -17.29 6.96 -14.19
C ALA A 445 -17.01 8.43 -14.53
N HIS A 446 -16.80 9.28 -13.51
CA HIS A 446 -16.53 10.71 -13.66
C HIS A 446 -15.11 11.10 -13.21
N LEU A 447 -14.22 10.13 -13.03
CA LEU A 447 -12.82 10.36 -12.65
C LEU A 447 -11.90 10.33 -13.89
N ASP A 448 -12.20 11.18 -14.87
CA ASP A 448 -11.46 11.39 -16.12
C ASP A 448 -10.19 12.26 -15.94
N LEU A 449 -9.56 12.16 -14.78
CA LEU A 449 -8.36 12.90 -14.38
C LEU A 449 -7.25 11.95 -13.91
N PRO A 450 -6.00 12.43 -13.76
CA PRO A 450 -4.94 11.66 -13.12
C PRO A 450 -5.34 11.21 -11.70
N VAL A 451 -5.28 9.90 -11.44
CA VAL A 451 -5.57 9.33 -10.12
C VAL A 451 -4.38 8.49 -9.61
N LEU A 452 -3.92 8.78 -8.39
CA LEU A 452 -2.96 7.94 -7.66
C LEU A 452 -3.69 7.17 -6.57
N LEU A 453 -3.61 5.85 -6.60
CA LEU A 453 -4.14 4.95 -5.59
C LEU A 453 -2.97 4.39 -4.78
N ILE A 454 -2.99 4.55 -3.46
CA ILE A 454 -2.00 3.95 -2.55
C ILE A 454 -2.76 3.09 -1.53
N GLY A 455 -2.60 1.77 -1.61
CA GLY A 455 -3.26 0.80 -0.73
C GLY A 455 -2.28 0.00 0.13
N GLY A 456 -2.71 -0.48 1.29
CA GLY A 456 -2.00 -1.48 2.10
C GLY A 456 -2.41 -2.90 1.71
N VAL A 457 -1.44 -3.80 1.56
CA VAL A 457 -1.73 -5.22 1.23
C VAL A 457 -2.48 -5.92 2.37
N GLN A 458 -2.26 -5.50 3.62
CA GLN A 458 -2.91 -6.03 4.81
C GLN A 458 -4.01 -5.10 5.35
N ASP A 459 -4.57 -4.21 4.51
CA ASP A 459 -5.73 -3.42 4.90
C ASP A 459 -6.95 -4.33 5.17
N PRO A 460 -7.47 -4.38 6.41
CA PRO A 460 -8.63 -5.21 6.73
C PRO A 460 -9.94 -4.72 6.08
N MET A 461 -9.98 -3.48 5.60
CA MET A 461 -11.16 -2.86 4.99
C MET A 461 -11.14 -2.84 3.46
N GLY A 462 -10.01 -3.17 2.83
CA GLY A 462 -9.87 -3.13 1.39
C GLY A 462 -8.91 -4.21 0.90
N SER A 463 -9.37 -5.10 0.03
CA SER A 463 -8.50 -6.14 -0.53
C SER A 463 -7.66 -5.59 -1.71
N PRO A 464 -6.45 -6.12 -1.95
CA PRO A 464 -5.69 -5.83 -3.16
C PRO A 464 -6.51 -6.00 -4.45
N ALA A 465 -7.37 -7.03 -4.50
CA ALA A 465 -8.24 -7.30 -5.65
C ALA A 465 -9.25 -6.16 -5.88
N ALA A 466 -9.90 -5.67 -4.82
CA ALA A 466 -10.82 -4.53 -4.91
C ALA A 466 -10.09 -3.25 -5.35
N GLN A 467 -8.87 -3.02 -4.87
CA GLN A 467 -8.05 -1.86 -5.30
C GLN A 467 -7.68 -1.95 -6.80
N HIS A 468 -7.33 -3.13 -7.28
CA HIS A 468 -7.12 -3.37 -8.71
C HIS A 468 -8.39 -3.17 -9.53
N ALA A 469 -9.54 -3.68 -9.06
CA ALA A 469 -10.81 -3.49 -9.72
C ALA A 469 -11.18 -2.02 -9.82
N LEU A 470 -11.03 -1.24 -8.74
CA LEU A 470 -11.23 0.21 -8.76
C LEU A 470 -10.34 0.91 -9.79
N ALA A 471 -9.06 0.54 -9.86
CA ALA A 471 -8.14 1.09 -10.86
C ALA A 471 -8.59 0.79 -12.29
N GLU A 472 -9.07 -0.43 -12.56
CA GLU A 472 -9.60 -0.76 -13.89
C GLU A 472 -10.87 0.02 -14.22
N HIS A 473 -11.80 0.20 -13.28
CA HIS A 473 -13.02 0.99 -13.52
C HIS A 473 -12.70 2.45 -13.86
N ILE A 474 -11.76 3.06 -13.13
CA ILE A 474 -11.30 4.43 -13.43
C ILE A 474 -10.66 4.49 -14.83
N ARG A 475 -9.86 3.49 -15.20
CA ARG A 475 -9.24 3.43 -16.54
C ARG A 475 -10.27 3.28 -17.64
N LEU A 476 -11.27 2.42 -17.47
CA LEU A 476 -12.36 2.22 -18.43
C LEU A 476 -13.22 3.49 -18.60
N ALA A 477 -13.31 4.32 -17.57
CA ALA A 477 -13.96 5.63 -17.62
C ALA A 477 -13.12 6.72 -18.32
N GLY A 478 -11.92 6.40 -18.81
CA GLY A 478 -11.01 7.34 -19.46
C GLY A 478 -10.03 8.05 -18.52
N GLY A 479 -10.04 7.71 -17.23
CA GLY A 479 -9.06 8.20 -16.25
C GLY A 479 -7.67 7.57 -16.43
N SER A 480 -6.67 8.14 -15.74
CA SER A 480 -5.29 7.64 -15.76
C SER A 480 -4.83 7.16 -14.37
N PRO A 481 -5.28 5.99 -13.90
CA PRO A 481 -4.98 5.52 -12.56
C PRO A 481 -3.60 4.85 -12.46
N VAL A 482 -2.85 5.22 -11.42
CA VAL A 482 -1.61 4.57 -10.99
C VAL A 482 -1.85 3.94 -9.62
N LEU A 483 -1.66 2.63 -9.49
CA LEU A 483 -1.87 1.90 -8.23
C LEU A 483 -0.54 1.43 -7.63
N HIS A 484 -0.33 1.75 -6.35
CA HIS A 484 0.74 1.23 -5.51
C HIS A 484 0.15 0.48 -4.31
N LEU A 485 0.60 -0.76 -4.09
CA LEU A 485 0.24 -1.56 -2.92
C LEU A 485 1.47 -1.75 -2.04
N LEU A 486 1.36 -1.33 -0.78
CA LEU A 486 2.44 -1.37 0.21
C LEU A 486 2.31 -2.61 1.09
N ASP A 487 3.39 -3.39 1.19
CA ASP A 487 3.44 -4.59 2.03
C ASP A 487 3.74 -4.26 3.50
N GLY A 488 3.13 -5.02 4.41
CA GLY A 488 3.23 -4.84 5.86
C GLY A 488 2.51 -3.60 6.38
N VAL A 489 1.45 -3.13 5.71
CA VAL A 489 0.72 -1.90 6.03
C VAL A 489 -0.77 -2.19 6.13
N GLY A 490 -1.40 -1.67 7.19
CA GLY A 490 -2.83 -1.78 7.43
C GLY A 490 -3.64 -0.63 6.82
N HIS A 491 -4.77 -0.33 7.43
CA HIS A 491 -5.69 0.72 6.97
C HIS A 491 -5.16 2.13 7.22
N LEU A 492 -4.21 2.30 8.15
CA LEU A 492 -3.74 3.60 8.61
C LEU A 492 -2.38 3.96 8.00
N LEU A 493 -2.25 3.81 6.68
CA LEU A 493 -0.99 4.07 5.95
C LEU A 493 -0.38 5.46 6.23
N HIS A 494 -1.22 6.46 6.51
CA HIS A 494 -0.80 7.83 6.83
C HIS A 494 -0.08 7.92 8.20
N TYR A 495 -0.26 6.94 9.08
CA TYR A 495 0.55 6.77 10.29
C TYR A 495 1.66 5.73 10.09
N GLU A 496 1.36 4.63 9.41
CA GLU A 496 2.25 3.46 9.32
C GLU A 496 3.43 3.66 8.36
N ARG A 497 3.22 4.41 7.28
CA ARG A 497 4.19 4.67 6.21
C ARG A 497 4.09 6.09 5.62
N PRO A 498 4.02 7.16 6.44
CA PRO A 498 3.84 8.53 5.94
C PRO A 498 4.93 8.96 4.96
N ALA A 499 6.19 8.63 5.24
CA ALA A 499 7.34 9.01 4.39
C ALA A 499 7.32 8.31 3.02
N GLU A 500 6.94 7.02 3.00
CA GLU A 500 6.81 6.26 1.75
C GLU A 500 5.65 6.76 0.90
N CYS A 501 4.51 7.05 1.53
CA CYS A 501 3.35 7.63 0.86
C CYS A 501 3.67 9.02 0.28
N ALA A 502 4.36 9.88 1.04
CA ALA A 502 4.83 11.17 0.56
C ALA A 502 5.79 11.04 -0.63
N SER A 503 6.70 10.05 -0.59
CA SER A 503 7.63 9.78 -1.69
C SER A 503 6.90 9.37 -2.97
N LEU A 504 5.87 8.52 -2.86
CA LEU A 504 5.03 8.12 -3.98
C LEU A 504 4.25 9.32 -4.55
N ILE A 505 3.63 10.12 -3.69
CA ILE A 505 2.91 11.36 -4.10
C ILE A 505 3.86 12.30 -4.84
N ARG A 506 5.05 12.57 -4.28
CA ARG A 506 6.06 13.45 -4.89
C ARG A 506 6.49 12.95 -6.26
N THR A 507 6.83 11.66 -6.37
CA THR A 507 7.29 11.04 -7.61
C THR A 507 6.21 11.02 -8.69
N TRP A 508 4.95 10.87 -8.28
CA TRP A 508 3.82 10.87 -9.20
C TRP A 508 3.51 12.27 -9.71
N LEU A 509 3.45 13.26 -8.82
CA LEU A 509 3.21 14.66 -9.19
C LEU A 509 4.31 15.20 -10.10
N SER A 510 5.58 14.85 -9.88
CA SER A 510 6.68 15.27 -10.75
C SER A 510 6.64 14.69 -12.16
N ARG A 511 5.80 13.68 -12.41
CA ARG A 511 5.57 13.09 -13.74
C ARG A 511 4.28 13.59 -14.40
N ALA A 512 3.42 14.24 -13.62
CA ALA A 512 2.15 14.80 -14.07
C ALA A 512 2.30 16.26 -14.52
N ASP A 513 3.38 16.94 -14.13
CA ASP A 513 3.81 18.22 -14.73
C ASP A 513 4.41 17.93 -16.12
N PRO A 514 3.84 18.48 -17.21
CA PRO A 514 4.30 18.25 -18.59
C PRO A 514 5.68 18.83 -18.90
#